data_AF-A0A957JZ64-F1
#
_entry.id   AF-A0A957JZ64-F1
#
_cell.length_a   1.000
_cell.length_b   1.000
_cell.length_c   1.000
_cell.angle_alpha   90.00
_cell.angle_beta   90.00
_cell.angle_gamma   90.00
#
_symmetry.space_group_name_H-M   'P 1'
#
loop_
_entity.id
_entity.type
_entity.pdbx_description
1 polymer ?
#
loop_
_entity_poly.entity_id
_entity_poly.type
_entity_poly.pdbx_seq_one_letter_code
_entity_poly.pdbx_strand_id
1 'polypeptide(L)'
;IASPAEIAYFEYTNALAADSLRQMIFGLREGMVDHELMALAGLNGIPLGCHPTLATGDHWQTGLYSPTGQIVRRGSPLSTNVCYWGSNICRAGWVAESATDLPDDAQDYIEQFAAPYFAAMADWFAHLTIGRPGGELWQLIQDQLPFDKFGIFLNPGHLIHYDEWLSSPIYEGSAIPLASGMVFQVDVIPFSTTYSSTRMEDGVALADARLRQKLAEAYPAAWARIEARRTFMADVLGIPLPEEVLPLSNMPAIISPFLLAPRQVLALQS
;
A
#
# COMPACT_ATOMS: atom_id res chain seq x y z
N ILE A 1 10.17 -18.85 -0.02
CA ILE A 1 11.05 -17.75 0.43
C ILE A 1 11.86 -17.27 -0.76
N ALA A 2 12.02 -15.96 -0.91
CA ALA A 2 12.70 -15.30 -2.01
C ALA A 2 14.22 -15.24 -1.80
N SER A 3 14.95 -15.39 -2.90
CA SER A 3 16.39 -15.20 -3.02
C SER A 3 16.76 -13.70 -3.14
N PRO A 4 18.04 -13.32 -3.01
CA PRO A 4 18.48 -11.95 -3.28
C PRO A 4 18.10 -11.46 -4.68
N ALA A 5 18.14 -12.34 -5.68
CA ALA A 5 17.79 -12.02 -7.06
C ALA A 5 16.29 -11.72 -7.21
N GLU A 6 15.44 -12.52 -6.57
CA GLU A 6 13.99 -12.28 -6.55
C GLU A 6 13.65 -10.99 -5.82
N ILE A 7 14.28 -10.71 -4.66
CA ILE A 7 14.05 -9.44 -3.94
C ILE A 7 14.49 -8.24 -4.78
N ALA A 8 15.64 -8.33 -5.48
CA ALA A 8 16.08 -7.25 -6.37
C ALA A 8 15.13 -7.05 -7.56
N TYR A 9 14.58 -8.14 -8.13
CA TYR A 9 13.59 -8.06 -9.18
C TYR A 9 12.26 -7.47 -8.68
N PHE A 10 11.81 -7.88 -7.48
CA PHE A 10 10.58 -7.36 -6.87
C PHE A 10 10.73 -5.91 -6.42
N GLU A 11 11.92 -5.47 -6.00
CA GLU A 11 12.20 -4.05 -5.78
C GLU A 11 11.99 -3.23 -7.06
N TYR A 12 12.46 -3.73 -8.20
CA TYR A 12 12.22 -3.10 -9.49
C TYR A 12 10.74 -3.07 -9.86
N THR A 13 10.01 -4.19 -9.75
CA THR A 13 8.58 -4.23 -10.12
C THR A 13 7.69 -3.42 -9.17
N ASN A 14 8.02 -3.34 -7.88
CA ASN A 14 7.36 -2.44 -6.94
C ASN A 14 7.61 -0.97 -7.26
N ALA A 15 8.83 -0.60 -7.64
CA ALA A 15 9.11 0.75 -8.11
C ALA A 15 8.35 1.08 -9.40
N LEU A 16 8.23 0.14 -10.35
CA LEU A 16 7.43 0.33 -11.55
C LEU A 16 5.95 0.55 -11.27
N ALA A 17 5.33 -0.32 -10.44
CA ALA A 17 3.93 -0.17 -10.07
C ALA A 17 3.70 1.16 -9.34
N ALA A 18 4.56 1.51 -8.38
CA ALA A 18 4.45 2.78 -7.68
C ALA A 18 4.65 3.99 -8.61
N ASP A 19 5.55 3.93 -9.61
CA ASP A 19 5.65 4.97 -10.63
C ASP A 19 4.40 5.06 -11.53
N SER A 20 3.70 3.96 -11.81
CA SER A 20 2.39 3.99 -12.47
C SER A 20 1.37 4.76 -11.62
N LEU A 21 1.27 4.43 -10.32
CA LEU A 21 0.35 5.12 -9.41
C LEU A 21 0.70 6.60 -9.25
N ARG A 22 2.00 6.93 -9.17
CA ARG A 22 2.48 8.32 -9.12
C ARG A 22 2.05 9.10 -10.35
N GLN A 23 2.21 8.54 -11.54
CA GLN A 23 1.80 9.19 -12.79
C GLN A 23 0.28 9.42 -12.84
N MET A 24 -0.51 8.43 -12.41
CA MET A 24 -1.97 8.55 -12.34
C MET A 24 -2.39 9.64 -11.34
N ILE A 25 -1.87 9.60 -10.12
CA ILE A 25 -2.23 10.54 -9.05
C ILE A 25 -1.81 11.97 -9.41
N PHE A 26 -0.58 12.19 -9.87
CA PHE A 26 -0.12 13.54 -10.26
C PHE A 26 -0.74 14.04 -11.56
N GLY A 27 -1.26 13.14 -12.41
CA GLY A 27 -1.97 13.48 -13.64
C GLY A 27 -3.48 13.59 -13.48
N LEU A 28 -4.03 13.25 -12.32
CA LEU A 28 -5.45 13.28 -12.01
C LEU A 28 -6.03 14.69 -12.19
N ARG A 29 -7.17 14.78 -12.88
CA ARG A 29 -7.91 16.02 -13.07
C ARG A 29 -9.40 15.76 -12.97
N GLU A 30 -10.13 16.66 -12.34
CA GLU A 30 -11.59 16.66 -12.41
C GLU A 30 -12.06 16.75 -13.88
N GLY A 31 -13.11 16.01 -14.21
CA GLY A 31 -13.70 15.96 -15.54
C GLY A 31 -13.03 14.98 -16.52
N MET A 32 -11.89 14.38 -16.17
CA MET A 32 -11.27 13.34 -17.00
C MET A 32 -12.07 12.03 -16.96
N VAL A 33 -11.99 11.25 -18.02
CA VAL A 33 -12.56 9.90 -18.06
C VAL A 33 -11.60 8.93 -17.38
N ASP A 34 -12.11 7.96 -16.61
CA ASP A 34 -11.33 6.92 -15.94
C ASP A 34 -10.36 6.15 -16.88
N HIS A 35 -10.73 5.96 -18.16
CA HIS A 35 -9.84 5.42 -19.18
C HIS A 35 -8.62 6.30 -19.45
N GLU A 36 -8.78 7.64 -19.46
CA GLU A 36 -7.66 8.57 -19.63
C GLU A 36 -6.72 8.50 -18.42
N LEU A 37 -7.27 8.30 -17.23
CA LEU A 37 -6.50 8.14 -16.00
C LEU A 37 -5.71 6.82 -16.01
N MET A 38 -6.36 5.71 -16.36
CA MET A 38 -5.70 4.41 -16.48
C MET A 38 -4.60 4.42 -17.54
N ALA A 39 -4.76 5.17 -18.64
CA ALA A 39 -3.73 5.29 -19.66
C ALA A 39 -2.41 5.92 -19.12
N LEU A 40 -2.48 6.75 -18.07
CA LEU A 40 -1.30 7.33 -17.41
C LEU A 40 -0.48 6.30 -16.64
N ALA A 41 -1.01 5.10 -16.35
CA ALA A 41 -0.27 4.04 -15.67
C ALA A 41 1.00 3.63 -16.45
N GLY A 42 1.02 3.81 -17.78
CA GLY A 42 2.23 3.60 -18.57
C GLY A 42 2.75 2.17 -18.53
N LEU A 43 1.85 1.18 -18.51
CA LEU A 43 2.21 -0.24 -18.45
C LEU A 43 3.20 -0.58 -19.57
N ASN A 44 4.33 -1.18 -19.22
CA ASN A 44 5.48 -1.36 -20.10
C ASN A 44 5.66 -2.80 -20.63
N GLY A 45 4.66 -3.65 -20.41
CA GLY A 45 4.67 -5.05 -20.85
C GLY A 45 5.34 -6.04 -19.89
N ILE A 46 5.81 -5.59 -18.73
CA ILE A 46 6.20 -6.52 -17.64
C ILE A 46 4.96 -7.34 -17.22
N PRO A 47 5.12 -8.66 -16.96
CA PRO A 47 3.99 -9.50 -16.56
C PRO A 47 3.25 -8.98 -15.33
N LEU A 48 1.92 -8.95 -15.44
CA LEU A 48 1.03 -8.57 -14.37
C LEU A 48 0.80 -9.75 -13.41
N GLY A 49 0.68 -9.46 -12.12
CA GLY A 49 0.34 -10.45 -11.09
C GLY A 49 -1.18 -10.58 -10.88
N CYS A 50 -1.93 -9.52 -11.15
CA CYS A 50 -3.39 -9.51 -11.18
C CYS A 50 -3.90 -8.39 -12.13
N HIS A 51 -5.21 -8.30 -12.31
CA HIS A 51 -5.82 -7.28 -13.15
C HIS A 51 -5.67 -5.88 -12.51
N PRO A 52 -5.14 -4.86 -13.22
CA PRO A 52 -5.11 -3.49 -12.71
C PRO A 52 -6.52 -2.95 -12.52
N THR A 53 -6.79 -2.34 -11.37
CA THR A 53 -8.11 -1.79 -11.07
C THR A 53 -8.11 -0.28 -11.02
N LEU A 54 -9.25 0.30 -11.33
CA LEU A 54 -9.56 1.71 -11.11
C LEU A 54 -11.06 1.83 -10.85
N ALA A 55 -11.44 2.19 -9.64
CA ALA A 55 -12.81 2.40 -9.22
C ALA A 55 -13.01 3.84 -8.77
N THR A 56 -14.05 4.49 -9.27
CA THR A 56 -14.45 5.85 -8.85
C THR A 56 -15.95 6.05 -9.07
N GLY A 57 -16.52 7.12 -8.50
CA GLY A 57 -17.94 7.45 -8.63
C GLY A 57 -18.82 6.29 -8.14
N ASP A 58 -19.89 5.99 -8.87
CA ASP A 58 -20.92 4.99 -8.48
C ASP A 58 -20.39 3.57 -8.23
N HIS A 59 -19.17 3.26 -8.69
CA HIS A 59 -18.57 1.93 -8.60
C HIS A 59 -17.46 1.84 -7.55
N TRP A 60 -17.24 2.89 -6.75
CA TRP A 60 -16.13 2.93 -5.79
C TRP A 60 -16.12 1.76 -4.80
N GLN A 61 -17.28 1.16 -4.52
CA GLN A 61 -17.44 0.01 -3.61
C GLN A 61 -17.16 -1.35 -4.26
N THR A 62 -16.98 -1.41 -5.59
CA THR A 62 -16.84 -2.66 -6.32
C THR A 62 -15.36 -3.06 -6.38
N GLY A 63 -15.02 -4.21 -5.78
CA GLY A 63 -13.70 -4.82 -5.95
C GLY A 63 -13.47 -5.29 -7.39
N LEU A 64 -12.20 -5.35 -7.81
CA LEU A 64 -11.80 -5.78 -9.17
C LEU A 64 -12.49 -5.00 -10.31
N TYR A 65 -12.70 -3.69 -10.11
CA TYR A 65 -13.35 -2.83 -11.09
C TYR A 65 -12.38 -2.33 -12.18
N SER A 66 -12.88 -2.23 -13.41
CA SER A 66 -12.13 -1.68 -14.56
C SER A 66 -12.66 -0.29 -14.92
N PRO A 67 -11.86 0.56 -15.58
CA PRO A 67 -12.39 1.77 -16.20
C PRO A 67 -13.57 1.44 -17.13
N THR A 68 -14.66 2.20 -17.03
CA THR A 68 -15.90 2.00 -17.81
C THR A 68 -16.37 3.26 -18.55
N GLY A 69 -15.56 4.31 -18.56
CA GLY A 69 -15.95 5.62 -19.08
C GLY A 69 -16.53 6.56 -18.02
N GLN A 70 -16.34 6.26 -16.72
CA GLN A 70 -16.79 7.15 -15.65
C GLN A 70 -16.01 8.47 -15.68
N ILE A 71 -16.70 9.55 -15.32
CA ILE A 71 -16.08 10.87 -15.16
C ILE A 71 -15.57 11.00 -13.74
N VAL A 72 -14.30 11.35 -13.58
CA VAL A 72 -13.69 11.73 -12.31
C VAL A 72 -14.35 13.01 -11.81
N ARG A 73 -15.01 12.94 -10.66
CA ARG A 73 -15.74 14.07 -10.05
C ARG A 73 -15.15 14.40 -8.70
N ARG A 74 -15.04 15.69 -8.41
CA ARG A 74 -14.68 16.18 -7.08
C ARG A 74 -15.66 15.66 -6.03
N GLY A 75 -15.16 15.34 -4.85
CA GLY A 75 -15.94 14.75 -3.75
C GLY A 75 -16.31 13.29 -3.96
N SER A 76 -15.82 12.63 -5.01
CA SER A 76 -15.98 11.18 -5.19
C SER A 76 -14.78 10.42 -4.65
N PRO A 77 -14.96 9.21 -4.10
CA PRO A 77 -13.85 8.32 -3.83
C PRO A 77 -13.19 7.83 -5.12
N LEU A 78 -11.91 7.50 -5.02
CA LEU A 78 -11.15 6.86 -6.08
C LEU A 78 -10.16 5.88 -5.46
N SER A 79 -10.10 4.67 -6.02
CA SER A 79 -9.07 3.69 -5.70
C SER A 79 -8.52 3.05 -6.96
N THR A 80 -7.23 2.75 -6.94
CA THR A 80 -6.57 2.09 -8.08
C THR A 80 -5.38 1.29 -7.60
N ASN A 81 -5.13 0.17 -8.29
CA ASN A 81 -3.92 -0.60 -8.10
C ASN A 81 -3.30 -1.04 -9.42
N VAL A 82 -1.98 -1.19 -9.42
CA VAL A 82 -1.21 -1.81 -10.50
C VAL A 82 -0.41 -2.95 -9.88
N CYS A 83 -0.54 -4.14 -10.46
CA CYS A 83 0.09 -5.35 -9.96
C CYS A 83 1.00 -5.99 -11.01
N TYR A 84 2.30 -6.00 -10.74
CA TYR A 84 3.30 -6.76 -11.48
C TYR A 84 3.70 -8.01 -10.67
N TRP A 85 4.42 -8.94 -11.27
CA TRP A 85 5.02 -10.02 -10.48
C TRP A 85 5.85 -9.48 -9.30
N GLY A 86 5.54 -9.96 -8.10
CA GLY A 86 6.15 -9.57 -6.83
C GLY A 86 5.70 -8.22 -6.29
N SER A 87 4.66 -7.61 -6.85
CA SER A 87 4.18 -6.30 -6.45
C SER A 87 2.69 -6.12 -6.68
N ASN A 88 1.99 -5.54 -5.71
CA ASN A 88 0.71 -4.91 -5.96
C ASN A 88 0.76 -3.55 -5.25
N ILE A 89 0.60 -2.45 -5.97
CA ILE A 89 0.63 -1.11 -5.34
C ILE A 89 -0.75 -0.51 -5.48
N CYS A 90 -1.37 -0.16 -4.37
CA CYS A 90 -2.69 0.44 -4.34
C CYS A 90 -2.70 1.77 -3.59
N ARG A 91 -3.43 2.74 -4.12
CA ARG A 91 -3.83 3.96 -3.39
C ARG A 91 -5.33 4.17 -3.47
N ALA A 92 -5.95 4.52 -2.35
CA ALA A 92 -7.32 4.97 -2.26
C ALA A 92 -7.42 6.28 -1.48
N GLY A 93 -8.32 7.15 -1.91
CA GLY A 93 -8.59 8.43 -1.26
C GLY A 93 -9.72 9.18 -1.96
N TRP A 94 -9.84 10.47 -1.65
CA TRP A 94 -10.88 11.33 -2.21
C TRP A 94 -10.34 12.17 -3.36
N VAL A 95 -11.13 12.28 -4.43
CA VAL A 95 -10.90 13.29 -5.49
C VAL A 95 -11.23 14.67 -4.90
N ALA A 96 -10.27 15.24 -4.20
CA ALA A 96 -10.42 16.44 -3.39
C ALA A 96 -9.07 17.18 -3.27
N GLU A 97 -9.10 18.48 -3.03
CA GLU A 97 -7.95 19.30 -2.65
C GLU A 97 -7.89 19.50 -1.12
N SER A 98 -9.04 19.44 -0.44
CA SER A 98 -9.15 19.52 1.01
C SER A 98 -10.42 18.87 1.56
N ALA A 99 -10.56 18.83 2.88
CA ALA A 99 -11.74 18.30 3.57
C ALA A 99 -13.06 18.94 3.12
N THR A 100 -13.07 20.21 2.70
CA THR A 100 -14.30 20.90 2.28
C THR A 100 -14.84 20.42 0.93
N ASP A 101 -14.06 19.65 0.17
CA ASP A 101 -14.53 19.03 -1.09
C ASP A 101 -15.25 17.69 -0.84
N LEU A 102 -15.21 17.16 0.38
CA LEU A 102 -15.86 15.89 0.74
C LEU A 102 -17.35 16.12 1.08
N PRO A 103 -18.18 15.06 1.03
CA PRO A 103 -19.51 15.08 1.61
C PRO A 103 -19.51 15.60 3.05
N ASP A 104 -20.59 16.27 3.47
CA ASP A 104 -20.68 16.95 4.78
C ASP A 104 -20.37 16.01 5.97
N ASP A 105 -20.77 14.74 5.89
CA ASP A 105 -20.54 13.72 6.91
C ASP A 105 -19.15 13.07 6.86
N ALA A 106 -18.34 13.41 5.85
CA ALA A 106 -16.99 12.89 5.66
C ALA A 106 -15.89 13.95 5.84
N GLN A 107 -16.22 15.21 6.18
CA GLN A 107 -15.22 16.28 6.28
C GLN A 107 -14.20 16.07 7.41
N ASP A 108 -14.51 15.23 8.41
CA ASP A 108 -13.57 14.81 9.47
C ASP A 108 -12.81 13.49 9.12
N TYR A 109 -12.74 13.16 7.82
CA TYR A 109 -12.08 11.96 7.28
C TYR A 109 -10.66 11.73 7.80
N ILE A 110 -9.86 12.79 7.88
CA ILE A 110 -8.47 12.67 8.33
C ILE A 110 -8.43 12.21 9.78
N GLU A 111 -9.12 12.93 10.67
CA GLU A 111 -9.10 12.70 12.11
C GLU A 111 -9.75 11.37 12.48
N GLN A 112 -10.87 11.03 11.82
CA GLN A 112 -11.66 9.87 12.20
C GLN A 112 -11.20 8.57 11.54
N PHE A 113 -10.57 8.64 10.37
CA PHE A 113 -10.35 7.44 9.56
C PHE A 113 -8.91 7.32 9.06
N ALA A 114 -8.41 8.32 8.31
CA ALA A 114 -7.10 8.20 7.68
C ALA A 114 -5.94 8.22 8.69
N ALA A 115 -5.98 9.08 9.70
CA ALA A 115 -4.94 9.19 10.71
C ALA A 115 -4.88 7.98 11.66
N PRO A 116 -6.00 7.46 12.21
CA PRO A 116 -5.97 6.22 12.99
C PRO A 116 -5.46 5.00 12.18
N TYR A 117 -5.88 4.88 10.91
CA TYR A 117 -5.34 3.85 10.01
C TYR A 117 -3.83 4.02 9.84
N PHE A 118 -3.35 5.23 9.58
CA PHE A 118 -1.92 5.49 9.38
C PHE A 118 -1.09 5.14 10.62
N ALA A 119 -1.58 5.48 11.81
CA ALA A 119 -0.95 5.09 13.08
C ALA A 119 -0.89 3.57 13.25
N ALA A 120 -2.00 2.87 12.97
CA ALA A 120 -2.03 1.40 13.03
C ALA A 120 -1.10 0.73 12.01
N MET A 121 -0.94 1.32 10.82
CA MET A 121 0.02 0.82 9.83
C MET A 121 1.46 1.02 10.29
N ALA A 122 1.78 2.13 10.95
CA ALA A 122 3.12 2.33 11.52
C ALA A 122 3.44 1.25 12.56
N ASP A 123 2.49 0.94 13.43
CA ASP A 123 2.63 -0.15 14.41
C ASP A 123 2.72 -1.52 13.72
N TRP A 124 1.92 -1.77 12.67
CA TRP A 124 2.00 -3.01 11.88
C TRP A 124 3.39 -3.19 11.26
N PHE A 125 3.98 -2.13 10.70
CA PHE A 125 5.34 -2.16 10.16
C PHE A 125 6.39 -2.41 11.25
N ALA A 126 6.25 -1.75 12.42
CA ALA A 126 7.11 -2.00 13.58
C ALA A 126 6.99 -3.44 14.08
N HIS A 127 5.83 -4.06 13.87
CA HIS A 127 5.56 -5.42 14.28
C HIS A 127 5.93 -6.49 13.26
N LEU A 128 6.30 -6.13 12.04
CA LEU A 128 6.65 -7.09 10.99
C LEU A 128 8.07 -7.66 11.19
N THR A 129 8.24 -8.49 12.22
CA THR A 129 9.56 -9.00 12.65
C THR A 129 9.70 -10.51 12.47
N ILE A 130 10.91 -10.97 12.12
CA ILE A 130 11.23 -12.38 11.95
C ILE A 130 11.05 -13.11 13.29
N GLY A 131 10.38 -14.25 13.24
CA GLY A 131 10.06 -15.10 14.39
C GLY A 131 8.73 -14.76 15.07
N ARG A 132 8.16 -13.58 14.82
CA ARG A 132 6.84 -13.23 15.37
C ARG A 132 5.74 -14.10 14.76
N PRO A 133 4.80 -14.64 15.56
CA PRO A 133 3.59 -15.28 15.05
C PRO A 133 2.71 -14.28 14.30
N GLY A 134 2.22 -14.63 13.12
CA GLY A 134 1.35 -13.74 12.34
C GLY A 134 0.03 -13.40 13.03
N GLY A 135 -0.43 -14.21 14.00
CA GLY A 135 -1.60 -13.92 14.82
C GLY A 135 -1.45 -12.66 15.68
N GLU A 136 -0.21 -12.27 16.02
CA GLU A 136 0.04 -11.02 16.75
C GLU A 136 -0.22 -9.79 15.87
N LEU A 137 0.15 -9.81 14.58
CA LEU A 137 -0.17 -8.71 13.66
C LEU A 137 -1.68 -8.65 13.36
N TRP A 138 -2.34 -9.81 13.28
CA TRP A 138 -3.80 -9.85 13.13
C TRP A 138 -4.47 -9.19 14.34
N GLN A 139 -4.10 -9.59 15.56
CA GLN A 139 -4.68 -9.04 16.79
C GLN A 139 -4.42 -7.53 16.91
N LEU A 140 -3.20 -7.07 16.57
CA LEU A 140 -2.85 -5.65 16.56
C LEU A 140 -3.82 -4.83 15.69
N ILE A 141 -4.13 -5.30 14.48
CA ILE A 141 -5.07 -4.61 13.60
C ILE A 141 -6.49 -4.66 14.17
N GLN A 142 -6.94 -5.79 14.73
CA GLN A 142 -8.26 -5.85 15.35
C GLN A 142 -8.41 -4.89 16.54
N ASP A 143 -7.35 -4.72 17.34
CA ASP A 143 -7.35 -3.85 18.51
C ASP A 143 -7.35 -2.36 18.13
N GLN A 144 -6.60 -1.99 17.09
CA GLN A 144 -6.44 -0.59 16.69
C GLN A 144 -7.45 -0.12 15.65
N LEU A 145 -7.92 -1.02 14.79
CA LEU A 145 -8.85 -0.75 13.69
C LEU A 145 -10.09 -1.65 13.85
N PRO A 146 -10.98 -1.33 14.81
CA PRO A 146 -12.13 -2.16 15.09
C PRO A 146 -13.06 -2.27 13.87
N PHE A 147 -13.60 -3.48 13.67
CA PHE A 147 -14.31 -3.87 12.46
C PHE A 147 -15.55 -3.00 12.17
N ASP A 148 -16.26 -2.56 13.19
CA ASP A 148 -17.45 -1.70 13.07
C ASP A 148 -17.14 -0.34 12.44
N LYS A 149 -15.93 0.18 12.65
CA LYS A 149 -15.47 1.46 12.07
C LYS A 149 -14.69 1.28 10.77
N PHE A 150 -13.82 0.27 10.70
CA PHE A 150 -12.85 0.12 9.61
C PHE A 150 -13.16 -1.00 8.62
N GLY A 151 -14.11 -1.89 8.88
CA GLY A 151 -14.59 -2.86 7.89
C GLY A 151 -13.48 -3.70 7.23
N ILE A 152 -12.47 -4.12 7.98
CA ILE A 152 -11.36 -4.94 7.45
C ILE A 152 -11.80 -6.40 7.38
N PHE A 153 -12.05 -6.90 6.16
CA PHE A 153 -12.57 -8.25 5.92
C PHE A 153 -11.49 -9.31 5.68
N LEU A 154 -10.34 -8.90 5.14
CA LEU A 154 -9.27 -9.79 4.72
C LEU A 154 -8.16 -9.88 5.76
N ASN A 155 -7.23 -10.81 5.55
CA ASN A 155 -6.00 -10.90 6.32
C ASN A 155 -5.21 -9.58 6.21
N PRO A 156 -4.74 -8.98 7.31
CA PRO A 156 -4.01 -7.72 7.27
C PRO A 156 -2.58 -7.95 6.78
N GLY A 157 -2.45 -8.12 5.47
CA GLY A 157 -1.25 -8.53 4.77
C GLY A 157 -1.21 -10.02 4.43
N HIS A 158 -0.52 -10.32 3.33
CA HIS A 158 -0.30 -11.69 2.85
C HIS A 158 1.03 -11.81 2.11
N LEU A 159 1.45 -13.05 1.85
CA LEU A 159 2.62 -13.33 1.03
C LEU A 159 2.30 -13.09 -0.45
N ILE A 160 3.24 -12.44 -1.13
CA ILE A 160 3.20 -12.15 -2.57
C ILE A 160 4.47 -12.67 -3.24
N HIS A 161 4.34 -13.15 -4.48
CA HIS A 161 5.48 -13.56 -5.31
C HIS A 161 5.09 -13.42 -6.80
N TYR A 162 5.28 -14.46 -7.61
CA TYR A 162 4.80 -14.45 -9.00
C TYR A 162 3.27 -14.50 -9.09
N ASP A 163 2.63 -15.14 -8.11
CA ASP A 163 1.19 -14.97 -7.85
C ASP A 163 0.98 -13.83 -6.86
N GLU A 164 -0.10 -13.07 -7.06
CA GLU A 164 -0.45 -11.93 -6.20
C GLU A 164 -0.74 -12.37 -4.76
N TRP A 165 -1.53 -13.43 -4.58
CA TRP A 165 -1.84 -13.99 -3.27
C TRP A 165 -1.41 -15.46 -3.16
N LEU A 166 -0.32 -15.72 -2.44
CA LEU A 166 0.12 -17.11 -2.19
C LEU A 166 -0.59 -17.73 -0.99
N SER A 167 -0.50 -17.07 0.16
CA SER A 167 -1.09 -17.45 1.45
C SER A 167 -0.83 -16.32 2.43
N SER A 168 -1.52 -16.29 3.57
CA SER A 168 -1.20 -15.36 4.65
C SER A 168 -0.84 -16.11 5.93
N PRO A 169 0.31 -15.81 6.57
CA PRO A 169 0.56 -16.23 7.95
C PRO A 169 -0.18 -15.34 8.95
N ILE A 170 -0.82 -14.24 8.52
CA ILE A 170 -1.45 -13.24 9.38
C ILE A 170 -2.96 -13.50 9.43
N TYR A 171 -3.39 -14.35 10.35
CA TYR A 171 -4.81 -14.67 10.59
C TYR A 171 -5.07 -14.91 12.08
N GLU A 172 -6.34 -14.92 12.48
CA GLU A 172 -6.77 -15.14 13.86
C GLU A 172 -6.12 -16.39 14.47
N GLY A 173 -5.40 -16.22 15.58
CA GLY A 173 -4.74 -17.31 16.30
C GLY A 173 -3.58 -17.97 15.53
N SER A 174 -3.06 -17.36 14.46
CA SER A 174 -1.94 -17.92 13.71
C SER A 174 -0.67 -18.01 14.56
N ALA A 175 -0.18 -19.24 14.73
CA ALA A 175 1.11 -19.54 15.36
C ALA A 175 2.28 -19.59 14.35
N ILE A 176 2.04 -19.26 13.08
CA ILE A 176 3.06 -19.35 12.03
C ILE A 176 4.05 -18.19 12.18
N PRO A 177 5.34 -18.47 12.43
CA PRO A 177 6.33 -17.40 12.57
C PRO A 177 6.67 -16.79 11.20
N LEU A 178 6.82 -15.46 11.18
CA LEU A 178 7.38 -14.75 10.05
C LEU A 178 8.86 -15.16 9.85
N ALA A 179 9.31 -15.27 8.61
CA ALA A 179 10.63 -15.81 8.30
C ALA A 179 11.38 -14.96 7.27
N SER A 180 12.71 -15.02 7.30
CA SER A 180 13.54 -14.41 6.27
C SER A 180 13.21 -14.97 4.88
N GLY A 181 13.18 -14.08 3.90
CA GLY A 181 12.81 -14.33 2.52
C GLY A 181 11.28 -14.36 2.30
N MET A 182 10.45 -14.10 3.30
CA MET A 182 9.04 -13.78 3.04
C MET A 182 8.94 -12.41 2.38
N VAL A 183 8.13 -12.30 1.35
CA VAL A 183 7.78 -11.04 0.68
C VAL A 183 6.29 -10.83 0.93
N PHE A 184 5.96 -9.67 1.46
CA PHE A 184 4.63 -9.30 1.88
C PHE A 184 4.07 -8.21 0.99
N GLN A 185 2.80 -8.39 0.66
CA GLN A 185 1.92 -7.29 0.34
C GLN A 185 1.43 -6.69 1.66
N VAL A 186 1.64 -5.39 1.84
CA VAL A 186 1.01 -4.61 2.90
C VAL A 186 -0.45 -4.44 2.50
N ASP A 187 -1.35 -5.29 3.00
CA ASP A 187 -2.74 -5.35 2.53
C ASP A 187 -3.73 -5.23 3.71
N VAL A 188 -3.84 -4.02 4.26
CA VAL A 188 -4.87 -3.70 5.26
C VAL A 188 -5.89 -2.81 4.56
N ILE A 189 -7.08 -3.35 4.31
CA ILE A 189 -8.10 -2.73 3.47
C ILE A 189 -9.22 -2.18 4.35
N PRO A 190 -9.15 -0.91 4.79
CA PRO A 190 -10.25 -0.32 5.53
C PRO A 190 -11.38 0.10 4.58
N PHE A 191 -12.61 -0.14 5.00
CA PHE A 191 -13.83 0.22 4.32
C PHE A 191 -14.79 0.93 5.28
N SER A 192 -15.35 2.05 4.84
CA SER A 192 -16.39 2.81 5.53
C SER A 192 -17.40 3.34 4.52
N THR A 193 -18.69 3.21 4.81
CA THR A 193 -19.74 3.82 3.97
C THR A 193 -19.72 5.34 3.99
N THR A 194 -19.15 5.95 5.04
CA THR A 194 -19.00 7.41 5.19
C THR A 194 -17.67 7.88 4.62
N TYR A 195 -16.57 7.22 5.02
CA TYR A 195 -15.21 7.68 4.72
C TYR A 195 -14.57 7.03 3.49
N SER A 196 -15.28 6.11 2.83
CA SER A 196 -14.75 5.26 1.77
C SER A 196 -13.56 4.41 2.23
N SER A 197 -12.35 4.71 1.75
CA SER A 197 -11.13 3.96 2.04
C SER A 197 -9.92 4.89 2.03
N THR A 198 -8.91 4.54 2.82
CA THR A 198 -7.59 5.19 2.89
C THR A 198 -6.46 4.22 2.51
N ARG A 199 -6.83 3.15 1.79
CA ARG A 199 -5.99 2.00 1.48
C ARG A 199 -4.65 2.41 0.90
N MET A 200 -3.63 1.82 1.49
CA MET A 200 -2.25 2.00 1.11
C MET A 200 -1.57 0.66 1.13
N GLU A 201 -1.25 0.18 -0.06
CA GLU A 201 -0.59 -1.10 -0.23
C GLU A 201 0.76 -0.91 -0.91
N ASP A 202 1.76 -1.61 -0.39
CA ASP A 202 3.15 -1.60 -0.85
C ASP A 202 3.77 -2.99 -0.66
N GLY A 203 4.83 -3.30 -1.41
CA GLY A 203 5.63 -4.49 -1.19
C GLY A 203 6.75 -4.28 -0.16
N VAL A 204 6.92 -5.24 0.76
CA VAL A 204 8.06 -5.32 1.69
C VAL A 204 8.65 -6.74 1.72
N ALA A 205 9.95 -6.87 1.95
CA ALA A 205 10.59 -8.17 2.17
C ALA A 205 11.19 -8.28 3.57
N LEU A 206 11.14 -9.47 4.17
CA LEU A 206 11.84 -9.78 5.41
C LEU A 206 13.21 -10.40 5.12
N ALA A 207 14.27 -9.83 5.67
CA ALA A 207 15.63 -10.29 5.43
C ALA A 207 16.47 -10.30 6.71
N ASP A 208 16.91 -11.50 7.12
CA ASP A 208 17.89 -11.63 8.18
C ASP A 208 19.25 -11.01 7.77
N ALA A 209 20.19 -10.93 8.72
CA ALA A 209 21.49 -10.33 8.47
C ALA A 209 22.24 -10.96 7.27
N ARG A 210 22.11 -12.29 7.07
CA ARG A 210 22.78 -13.00 5.98
C ARG A 210 22.15 -12.66 4.63
N LEU A 211 20.83 -12.58 4.55
CA LEU A 211 20.13 -12.23 3.33
C LEU A 211 20.37 -10.76 2.95
N ARG A 212 20.36 -9.84 3.94
CA ARG A 212 20.69 -8.43 3.73
C ARG A 212 22.12 -8.26 3.21
N GLN A 213 23.10 -8.95 3.81
CA GLN A 213 24.48 -8.93 3.31
C GLN A 213 24.57 -9.39 1.85
N LYS A 214 23.97 -10.54 1.52
CA LYS A 214 23.98 -11.07 0.14
C LYS A 214 23.32 -10.12 -0.86
N LEU A 215 22.22 -9.48 -0.47
CA LEU A 215 21.52 -8.51 -1.31
C LEU A 215 22.39 -7.26 -1.55
N ALA A 216 23.03 -6.75 -0.50
CA ALA A 216 23.91 -5.60 -0.59
C ALA A 216 25.15 -5.87 -1.48
N GLU A 217 25.73 -7.06 -1.38
CA GLU A 217 26.89 -7.48 -2.19
C GLU A 217 26.53 -7.71 -3.67
N ALA A 218 25.43 -8.42 -3.94
CA ALA A 218 25.05 -8.81 -5.30
C ALA A 218 24.30 -7.70 -6.06
N TYR A 219 23.53 -6.86 -5.36
CA TYR A 219 22.65 -5.84 -5.95
C TYR A 219 22.78 -4.49 -5.22
N PRO A 220 23.98 -3.87 -5.19
CA PRO A 220 24.25 -2.67 -4.39
C PRO A 220 23.35 -1.48 -4.73
N ALA A 221 22.91 -1.35 -5.99
CA ALA A 221 22.00 -0.29 -6.40
C ALA A 221 20.57 -0.47 -5.86
N ALA A 222 20.06 -1.70 -5.81
CA ALA A 222 18.75 -1.99 -5.21
C ALA A 222 18.82 -1.80 -3.69
N TRP A 223 19.90 -2.28 -3.06
CA TRP A 223 20.17 -2.07 -1.64
C TRP A 223 20.18 -0.58 -1.27
N ALA A 224 20.89 0.26 -2.02
CA ALA A 224 20.94 1.69 -1.77
C ALA A 224 19.56 2.37 -1.85
N ARG A 225 18.68 1.94 -2.77
CA ARG A 225 17.30 2.44 -2.85
C ARG A 225 16.46 2.00 -1.65
N ILE A 226 16.59 0.74 -1.23
CA ILE A 226 15.91 0.20 -0.06
C ILE A 226 16.31 0.98 1.20
N GLU A 227 17.60 1.23 1.41
CA GLU A 227 18.08 2.00 2.56
C GLU A 227 17.59 3.45 2.52
N ALA A 228 17.62 4.11 1.37
CA ALA A 228 17.09 5.47 1.22
C ALA A 228 15.59 5.55 1.56
N ARG A 229 14.82 4.52 1.20
CA ARG A 229 13.40 4.41 1.56
C ARG A 229 13.19 4.19 3.05
N ARG A 230 14.02 3.36 3.69
CA ARG A 230 14.02 3.20 5.16
C ARG A 230 14.29 4.53 5.86
N THR A 231 15.28 5.30 5.38
CA THR A 231 15.54 6.66 5.88
C THR A 231 14.35 7.58 5.69
N PHE A 232 13.72 7.60 4.50
CA PHE A 232 12.53 8.40 4.26
C PHE A 232 11.37 8.04 5.21
N MET A 233 11.08 6.75 5.38
CA MET A 233 10.03 6.31 6.30
C MET A 233 10.31 6.74 7.74
N ALA A 234 11.54 6.58 8.22
CA ALA A 234 11.92 6.99 9.57
C ALA A 234 11.88 8.52 9.76
N ASP A 235 12.58 9.26 8.90
CA ASP A 235 12.89 10.68 9.11
C ASP A 235 11.78 11.62 8.63
N VAL A 236 10.95 11.17 7.67
CA VAL A 236 9.88 11.99 7.07
C VAL A 236 8.49 11.53 7.49
N LEU A 237 8.23 10.21 7.48
CA LEU A 237 6.91 9.69 7.85
C LEU A 237 6.77 9.37 9.34
N GLY A 238 7.88 9.31 10.09
CA GLY A 238 7.88 8.90 11.50
C GLY A 238 7.65 7.41 11.70
N ILE A 239 7.98 6.57 10.70
CA ILE A 239 7.81 5.11 10.71
C ILE A 239 9.18 4.43 10.69
N PRO A 240 9.87 4.31 11.84
CA PRO A 240 11.11 3.55 11.91
C PRO A 240 10.82 2.05 11.70
N LEU A 241 11.53 1.45 10.75
CA LEU A 241 11.36 0.04 10.41
C LEU A 241 12.35 -0.86 11.18
N PRO A 242 11.95 -2.06 11.63
CA PRO A 242 12.88 -3.09 12.09
C PRO A 242 13.93 -3.36 11.00
N GLU A 243 15.18 -3.66 11.40
CA GLU A 243 16.33 -3.77 10.48
C GLU A 243 16.11 -4.79 9.34
N GLU A 244 15.28 -5.79 9.60
CA GLU A 244 14.93 -6.88 8.68
C GLU A 244 13.84 -6.55 7.66
N VAL A 245 13.11 -5.42 7.80
CA VAL A 245 12.03 -5.03 6.88
C VAL A 245 12.57 -4.19 5.72
N LEU A 246 12.47 -4.68 4.49
CA LEU A 246 13.00 -4.01 3.30
C LEU A 246 11.85 -3.43 2.47
N PRO A 247 11.64 -2.10 2.45
CA PRO A 247 10.62 -1.47 1.60
C PRO A 247 11.02 -1.51 0.12
N LEU A 248 10.16 -2.10 -0.71
CA LEU A 248 10.43 -2.36 -2.13
C LEU A 248 9.85 -1.30 -3.07
N SER A 249 8.80 -0.59 -2.65
CA SER A 249 8.14 0.50 -3.38
C SER A 249 8.89 1.81 -3.27
N ASN A 250 8.87 2.66 -4.31
CA ASN A 250 9.41 4.03 -4.25
C ASN A 250 8.42 5.07 -3.70
N MET A 251 7.26 4.63 -3.22
CA MET A 251 6.26 5.45 -2.51
C MET A 251 5.87 4.83 -1.15
N PRO A 252 6.82 4.27 -0.38
CA PRO A 252 6.49 3.36 0.71
C PRO A 252 5.71 4.09 1.80
N ALA A 253 4.60 3.50 2.23
CA ALA A 253 3.75 4.04 3.28
C ALA A 253 3.24 5.48 3.04
N ILE A 254 3.20 5.96 1.79
CA ILE A 254 2.60 7.26 1.47
C ILE A 254 1.08 7.17 1.35
N ILE A 255 0.37 7.84 2.27
CA ILE A 255 -1.06 8.17 2.14
C ILE A 255 -1.19 9.65 1.77
N SER A 256 -1.82 9.92 0.62
CA SER A 256 -2.35 11.25 0.31
C SER A 256 -3.86 11.22 0.45
N PRO A 257 -4.45 11.86 1.49
CA PRO A 257 -5.89 11.78 1.75
C PRO A 257 -6.71 12.46 0.64
N PHE A 258 -6.11 13.47 -0.01
CA PHE A 258 -6.74 14.33 -1.02
C PHE A 258 -5.98 14.23 -2.34
N LEU A 259 -6.54 13.50 -3.30
CA LEU A 259 -5.84 13.10 -4.53
C LEU A 259 -5.58 14.26 -5.50
N LEU A 260 -6.29 15.39 -5.39
CA LEU A 260 -5.99 16.62 -6.15
C LEU A 260 -4.94 17.50 -5.44
N ALA A 261 -4.56 17.17 -4.20
CA ALA A 261 -3.44 17.75 -3.48
C ALA A 261 -2.36 16.70 -3.15
N PRO A 262 -1.78 16.00 -4.16
CA PRO A 262 -0.97 14.79 -3.95
C PRO A 262 0.39 15.01 -3.25
N ARG A 263 0.74 16.27 -2.95
CA ARG A 263 1.91 16.64 -2.15
C ARG A 263 1.61 16.75 -0.66
N GLN A 264 0.34 16.69 -0.27
CA GLN A 264 -0.08 16.58 1.11
C GLN A 264 -0.14 15.10 1.47
N VAL A 265 0.64 14.71 2.49
CA VAL A 265 0.77 13.33 2.94
C VAL A 265 0.65 13.26 4.45
N LEU A 266 0.22 12.11 4.97
CA LEU A 266 0.23 11.85 6.41
C LEU A 266 1.66 11.53 6.88
N ALA A 267 1.99 12.00 8.08
CA ALA A 267 3.23 11.69 8.79
C ALA A 267 2.94 11.69 10.30
N LEU A 268 3.62 10.82 11.05
CA LEU A 268 3.54 10.81 12.50
C LEU A 268 4.39 11.95 13.06
N GLN A 269 3.83 12.68 14.03
CA GLN A 269 4.62 13.66 14.77
C GLN A 269 5.52 12.92 15.76
N SER A 270 6.82 13.16 15.63
CA SER A 270 7.86 12.74 16.58
C SER A 270 7.81 13.52 17.89
#